data_AF-A0A7X9WIC2-F1
#
_entry.id   AF-A0A7X9WIC2-F1
#
_cell.length_a   1.000
_cell.length_b   1.000
_cell.length_c   1.000
_cell.angle_alpha   90.00
_cell.angle_beta   90.00
_cell.angle_gamma   90.00
#
_symmetry.space_group_name_H-M   'P 1'
#
loop_
_entity.id
_entity.type
_entity.pdbx_description
1 polymer ?
#
loop_
_entity_poly.entity_id
_entity_poly.type
_entity_poly.pdbx_seq_one_letter_code
_entity_poly.pdbx_strand_id
1 'polypeptide(L)'
;MTVRINLSDLIAKKAVFNKLIEEKVVHVAQKITTDVHRNVVIGSPVDTGTFRGAWTVETPQKPFENGKVENTTAYGPYLVHGHSKQAPDGWIDNAIEAATRLGGK
;
A
#
# COMPACT_ATOMS: atom_id res chain seq x y z
N MET A 1 9.14 -46.82 -22.72
CA MET A 1 9.44 -46.71 -21.27
C MET A 1 8.61 -45.54 -20.73
N THR A 2 7.78 -45.78 -19.72
CA THR A 2 6.85 -44.76 -19.22
C THR A 2 7.07 -44.59 -17.72
N VAL A 3 7.44 -43.39 -17.29
CA VAL A 3 7.66 -43.04 -15.89
C VAL A 3 6.42 -42.33 -15.37
N ARG A 4 5.89 -42.77 -14.21
CA ARG A 4 4.79 -42.10 -13.52
C ARG A 4 5.34 -41.25 -12.39
N ILE A 5 5.00 -39.96 -12.38
CA ILE A 5 5.37 -39.03 -11.31
C ILE A 5 4.25 -39.02 -10.26
N ASN A 6 4.62 -39.17 -8.98
CA ASN A 6 3.68 -39.09 -7.86
C ASN A 6 3.67 -37.67 -7.29
N LEU A 7 2.49 -37.04 -7.23
CA LEU A 7 2.28 -35.67 -6.73
C LEU A 7 1.47 -35.61 -5.43
N SER A 8 1.22 -36.74 -4.75
CA SER A 8 0.36 -36.78 -3.57
C SER A 8 0.88 -35.91 -2.42
N ASP A 9 2.19 -35.80 -2.24
CA ASP A 9 2.79 -34.93 -1.21
C ASP A 9 2.51 -33.44 -1.46
N LEU A 10 2.58 -33.00 -2.74
CA LEU A 10 2.27 -31.63 -3.12
C LEU A 10 0.80 -31.31 -2.82
N ILE A 11 -0.11 -32.24 -3.14
CA ILE A 11 -1.54 -32.10 -2.87
C ILE A 11 -1.79 -32.03 -1.35
N ALA A 12 -1.12 -32.88 -0.57
CA ALA A 12 -1.23 -32.90 0.89
C ALA A 12 -0.77 -31.58 1.53
N LYS A 13 0.25 -30.92 0.96
CA LYS A 13 0.83 -29.68 1.50
C LYS A 13 0.18 -28.40 0.98
N LYS A 14 -0.81 -28.49 0.08
CA LYS A 14 -1.51 -27.33 -0.50
C LYS A 14 -2.03 -26.35 0.57
N ALA A 15 -2.59 -26.86 1.67
CA ALA A 15 -3.13 -26.03 2.74
C ALA A 15 -2.06 -25.16 3.43
N VAL A 16 -0.87 -25.74 3.65
CA VAL A 16 0.28 -25.01 4.23
C VAL A 16 0.73 -23.92 3.27
N PHE A 17 0.83 -24.24 1.98
CA PHE A 17 1.24 -23.28 0.96
C PHE A 17 0.25 -22.10 0.83
N ASN A 18 -1.05 -22.39 0.84
CA ASN A 18 -2.08 -21.36 0.82
C ASN A 18 -1.96 -20.41 2.03
N LYS A 19 -1.76 -20.96 3.22
CA LYS A 19 -1.58 -20.16 4.44
C LYS A 19 -0.34 -19.24 4.34
N LEU A 20 0.77 -19.77 3.85
CA LEU A 20 1.99 -18.98 3.65
C LEU A 20 1.79 -17.86 2.62
N ILE A 21 1.06 -18.13 1.54
CA ILE A 21 0.70 -17.11 0.55
C ILE A 21 -0.17 -16.03 1.21
N GLU A 22 -1.20 -16.42 1.94
CA GLU A 22 -2.12 -15.51 2.62
C GLU A 22 -1.38 -14.58 3.60
N GLU A 23 -0.52 -15.14 4.45
CA GLU A 23 0.33 -14.37 5.37
C GLU A 23 1.25 -13.41 4.60
N LYS A 24 1.85 -13.86 3.49
CA LYS A 24 2.73 -13.02 2.68
C LYS A 24 1.97 -11.90 1.99
N VAL A 25 0.76 -12.16 1.50
CA VAL A 25 -0.12 -11.16 0.88
C VAL A 25 -0.45 -10.07 1.89
N VAL A 26 -0.84 -10.42 3.11
CA VAL A 26 -1.11 -9.44 4.18
C VAL A 26 0.13 -8.59 4.44
N HIS A 27 1.29 -9.21 4.62
CA HIS A 27 2.52 -8.48 4.91
C HIS A 27 2.92 -7.51 3.77
N VAL A 28 2.74 -7.91 2.52
CA VAL A 28 3.02 -7.03 1.37
C VAL A 28 2.01 -5.87 1.34
N ALA A 29 0.72 -6.13 1.56
CA ALA A 29 -0.31 -5.10 1.58
C ALA A 29 -0.08 -4.09 2.72
N GLN A 30 0.29 -4.55 3.92
CA GLN A 30 0.67 -3.69 5.06
C GLN A 30 1.86 -2.79 4.72
N LYS A 31 2.88 -3.35 4.06
CA LYS A 31 4.05 -2.59 3.63
C LYS A 31 3.66 -1.51 2.63
N ILE A 32 2.91 -1.85 1.57
CA ILE A 32 2.45 -0.89 0.57
C ILE A 32 1.66 0.23 1.25
N THR A 33 0.72 -0.11 2.13
CA THR A 33 -0.11 0.88 2.85
C THR A 33 0.76 1.84 3.66
N THR A 34 1.79 1.34 4.34
CA THR A 34 2.72 2.14 5.13
C THR A 34 3.62 3.01 4.24
N ASP A 35 4.06 2.48 3.09
CA ASP A 35 4.86 3.22 2.11
C ASP A 35 4.04 4.35 1.47
N VAL A 36 2.76 4.12 1.13
CA VAL A 36 1.84 5.17 0.68
C VAL A 36 1.72 6.26 1.75
N HIS A 37 1.43 5.88 3.01
CA HIS A 37 1.32 6.82 4.12
C HIS A 37 2.59 7.68 4.26
N ARG A 38 3.77 7.05 4.23
CA ARG A 38 5.05 7.76 4.26
C ARG A 38 5.19 8.74 3.11
N ASN A 39 4.86 8.33 1.88
CA ASN A 39 4.99 9.17 0.69
C ASN A 39 4.06 10.39 0.75
N VAL A 40 2.80 10.20 1.15
CA VAL A 40 1.85 11.32 1.27
C VAL A 40 2.24 12.28 2.39
N VAL A 41 2.80 11.78 3.50
CA VAL A 41 3.32 12.63 4.58
C VAL A 41 4.53 13.44 4.11
N ILE A 42 5.46 12.84 3.37
CA ILE A 42 6.65 13.54 2.85
C ILE A 42 6.26 14.59 1.79
N GLY A 43 5.36 14.25 0.89
CA GLY A 43 4.87 15.17 -0.16
C GLY A 43 3.95 16.28 0.36
N SER A 44 3.39 16.11 1.56
CA SER A 44 2.52 17.11 2.18
C SER A 44 3.25 18.42 2.47
N PRO A 45 2.63 19.59 2.26
CA PRO A 45 3.21 20.88 2.59
C PRO A 45 3.58 21.01 4.07
N VAL A 46 4.66 21.76 4.35
CA VAL A 46 5.17 21.97 5.72
C VAL A 46 4.72 23.27 6.37
N ASP A 47 4.09 24.18 5.63
CA ASP A 47 3.88 25.58 6.06
C ASP A 47 3.44 25.72 7.53
N THR A 48 2.32 25.08 7.90
CA THR A 48 1.86 25.01 9.30
C THR A 48 2.08 23.64 9.94
N GLY A 49 2.53 22.64 9.17
CA GLY A 49 2.62 21.25 9.58
C GLY A 49 1.28 20.53 9.82
N THR A 50 0.16 21.27 9.89
CA THR A 50 -1.17 20.71 10.22
C THR A 50 -1.62 19.67 9.20
N PHE A 51 -1.45 19.96 7.90
CA PHE A 51 -1.82 19.01 6.85
C PHE A 51 -0.99 17.73 6.92
N ARG A 52 0.33 17.88 7.05
CA ARG A 52 1.28 16.77 7.17
C ARG A 52 1.02 15.90 8.40
N GLY A 53 0.66 16.50 9.54
CA GLY A 53 0.41 15.80 10.79
C GLY A 53 -0.99 15.16 10.88
N ALA A 54 -1.92 15.50 9.97
CA ALA A 54 -3.29 15.02 9.99
C ALA A 54 -3.52 13.70 9.23
N TRP A 55 -2.47 13.10 8.68
CA TRP A 55 -2.57 11.80 8.02
C TRP A 55 -2.70 10.68 9.04
N THR A 56 -3.64 9.77 8.79
CA THR A 56 -3.80 8.52 9.52
C THR A 56 -3.70 7.33 8.57
N VAL A 57 -3.32 6.18 9.12
CA VAL A 57 -3.15 4.94 8.38
C VAL A 57 -3.78 3.77 9.12
N GLU A 58 -4.57 2.98 8.40
CA GLU A 58 -5.12 1.71 8.85
C GLU A 58 -4.58 0.62 7.93
N THR A 59 -3.82 -0.32 8.48
CA THR A 59 -3.22 -1.41 7.72
C THR A 59 -4.13 -2.63 7.67
N PRO A 60 -4.18 -3.35 6.53
CA PRO A 60 -5.04 -4.53 6.40
C PRO A 60 -4.59 -5.65 7.34
N GLN A 61 -5.55 -6.37 7.90
CA GLN A 61 -5.31 -7.48 8.82
C GLN A 61 -5.60 -8.84 8.16
N LYS A 62 -6.41 -8.84 7.10
CA LYS A 62 -6.78 -10.05 6.37
C LYS A 62 -6.21 -10.04 4.95
N PRO A 63 -5.97 -11.23 4.34
CA PRO A 63 -5.58 -11.31 2.95
C PRO A 63 -6.62 -10.63 2.07
N PHE A 64 -6.17 -9.88 1.07
CA PHE A 64 -7.01 -9.16 0.10
C PHE A 64 -7.88 -8.03 0.68
N GLU A 65 -7.67 -7.66 1.95
CA GLU A 65 -8.24 -6.44 2.52
C GLU A 65 -7.44 -5.21 2.07
N ASN A 66 -8.14 -4.09 1.88
CA ASN A 66 -7.50 -2.83 1.52
C ASN A 66 -7.00 -2.12 2.78
N GLY A 67 -5.81 -1.53 2.70
CA GLY A 67 -5.41 -0.50 3.67
C GLY A 67 -6.12 0.82 3.39
N LYS A 68 -6.13 1.70 4.39
CA LYS A 68 -6.71 3.04 4.29
C LYS A 68 -5.68 4.07 4.74
N VAL A 69 -5.52 5.12 3.95
CA VAL A 69 -4.71 6.30 4.29
C VAL A 69 -5.61 7.50 4.07
N GLU A 70 -5.81 8.32 5.10
CA GLU A 70 -6.74 9.44 5.03
C GLU A 70 -6.19 10.70 5.70
N ASN A 71 -6.72 11.84 5.28
CA ASN A 71 -6.46 13.15 5.88
C ASN A 71 -7.80 13.87 6.04
N THR A 72 -8.06 14.39 7.24
CA THR A 72 -9.36 14.97 7.60
C THR A 72 -9.38 16.50 7.55
N THR A 73 -8.32 17.13 7.06
CA THR A 73 -8.28 18.60 6.95
C THR A 73 -9.30 19.12 5.94
N ALA A 74 -10.08 20.13 6.34
CA ALA A 74 -11.13 20.70 5.50
C ALA A 74 -10.62 21.27 4.16
N TYR A 75 -9.37 21.76 4.15
CA TYR A 75 -8.74 22.32 2.95
C TYR A 75 -7.92 21.30 2.15
N GLY A 76 -7.87 20.03 2.59
CA GLY A 76 -7.10 18.97 1.92
C GLY A 76 -7.38 18.85 0.43
N PRO A 77 -8.64 18.88 -0.05
CA PRO A 77 -8.94 18.82 -1.48
C PRO A 77 -8.22 19.90 -2.30
N TYR A 78 -8.09 21.13 -1.81
CA TYR A 78 -7.36 22.18 -2.53
C TYR A 78 -5.87 21.84 -2.69
N LEU A 79 -5.26 21.26 -1.65
CA LEU A 79 -3.85 20.84 -1.70
C LEU A 79 -3.62 19.62 -2.60
N VAL A 80 -4.62 18.75 -2.76
CA VAL A 80 -4.54 17.66 -3.74
C VAL A 80 -4.51 18.22 -5.17
N HIS A 81 -5.27 19.29 -5.43
CA HIS A 81 -5.41 19.92 -6.75
C HIS A 81 -4.40 21.04 -7.02
N GLY A 82 -3.20 20.98 -6.44
CA GLY A 82 -2.12 21.89 -6.86
C GLY A 82 -2.08 23.28 -6.23
N HIS A 83 -2.87 23.58 -5.19
CA HIS A 83 -2.87 24.91 -4.56
C HIS A 83 -1.59 25.26 -3.77
N SER A 84 -0.60 24.36 -3.69
CA SER A 84 0.70 24.63 -3.09
C SER A 84 1.83 24.25 -4.05
N LYS A 85 2.90 25.04 -4.06
CA LYS A 85 4.13 24.70 -4.79
C LYS A 85 4.75 23.38 -4.31
N GLN A 86 4.51 23.00 -3.05
CA GLN A 86 4.99 21.75 -2.45
C GLN A 86 4.06 20.56 -2.75
N ALA A 87 2.79 20.84 -3.07
CA ALA A 87 1.79 19.84 -3.41
C ALA A 87 1.19 20.19 -4.78
N PRO A 88 1.96 19.99 -5.87
CA PRO A 88 1.49 20.21 -7.23
C PRO A 88 0.38 19.22 -7.57
N ASP A 89 -0.46 19.55 -8.55
CA ASP A 89 -1.56 18.67 -8.95
C ASP A 89 -1.07 17.26 -9.30
N GLY A 90 -1.82 16.23 -8.86
CA GLY A 90 -1.46 14.81 -9.05
C GLY A 90 -0.36 14.26 -8.13
N TRP A 91 0.13 15.02 -7.14
CA TRP A 91 1.18 14.53 -6.22
C TRP A 91 0.74 13.31 -5.38
N ILE A 92 -0.55 13.19 -5.04
CA ILE A 92 -1.10 12.02 -4.33
C ILE A 92 -1.03 10.78 -5.21
N ASP A 93 -1.41 10.88 -6.48
CA ASP A 93 -1.38 9.75 -7.40
C ASP A 93 0.06 9.25 -7.60
N ASN A 94 1.00 10.18 -7.74
CA ASN A 94 2.44 9.85 -7.80
C ASN A 94 2.93 9.17 -6.51
N ALA A 95 2.48 9.63 -5.34
CA ALA A 95 2.83 9.03 -4.05
C ALA A 95 2.30 7.60 -3.90
N ILE A 96 1.09 7.35 -4.41
CA ILE A 96 0.47 6.02 -4.45
C ILE A 96 1.21 5.13 -5.45
N GLU A 97 1.42 5.58 -6.68
CA GLU A 97 2.07 4.80 -7.74
C GLU A 97 3.49 4.38 -7.33
N ALA A 98 4.23 5.27 -6.67
CA ALA A 98 5.57 4.96 -6.17
C ALA A 98 5.60 3.80 -5.17
N ALA A 99 4.53 3.60 -4.40
CA ALA A 99 4.43 2.52 -3.41
C ALA A 99 3.75 1.26 -3.98
N THR A 100 2.84 1.39 -4.94
CA THR A 100 2.07 0.26 -5.49
C THR A 100 2.74 -0.43 -6.68
N ARG A 101 3.77 0.17 -7.29
CA ARG A 101 4.51 -0.44 -8.40
C ARG A 101 5.31 -1.67 -7.93
N LEU A 102 4.64 -2.81 -7.93
CA LEU A 102 5.23 -4.12 -7.69
C LEU A 102 6.09 -4.53 -8.91
N GLY A 103 7.41 -4.41 -8.80
CA GLY A 103 8.35 -4.86 -9.83
C GLY A 103 8.78 -3.79 -10.85
N GLY A 104 8.87 -2.52 -10.45
CA GLY A 104 9.64 -1.54 -11.23
C GLY A 104 11.11 -1.97 -11.29
N LYS A 105 11.68 -1.99 -12.51
CA LYS A 105 13.06 -2.41 -12.85
C LYS A 105 14.11 -2.05 -11.80
#